data_AF-E5RIS7-F1
#
_entry.id   AF-E5RIS7-F1
#
_cell.length_a   1.000
_cell.length_b   1.000
_cell.length_c   1.000
_cell.angle_alpha   90.00
_cell.angle_beta   90.00
_cell.angle_gamma   90.00
#
_symmetry.space_group_name_H-M   'P 1'
#
loop_
_entity.id
_entity.type
_entity.pdbx_description
1 polymer ?
#
loop_
_entity_poly.entity_id
_entity_poly.type
_entity_poly.pdbx_seq_one_letter_code
_entity_poly.pdbx_strand_id
1 'polypeptide(L)'
;MEDEVVRFAKKMDKMVQKKNAAGALDLLKELKNIPMTLELLQSTRIGMSVNAIRKQSTDEEVTSLAKSLIKSWKKLLDGPSTEKDLDEKKKEPAITSQNSPEAREERYFTV
;
A
#
# COMPACT_ATOMS: atom_id res chain seq x y z
N MET A 1 -22.71 0.09 -3.84
CA MET A 1 -21.39 0.12 -3.19
C MET A 1 -21.12 -1.20 -2.46
N GLU A 2 -22.05 -1.68 -1.62
CA GLU A 2 -21.91 -2.98 -0.95
C GLU A 2 -21.88 -4.16 -1.92
N ASP A 3 -22.75 -4.17 -2.94
CA ASP A 3 -22.76 -5.17 -4.01
C ASP A 3 -21.44 -5.28 -4.78
N GLU A 4 -20.72 -4.17 -4.91
CA GLU A 4 -19.42 -4.15 -5.59
C GLU A 4 -18.38 -4.88 -4.75
N VAL A 5 -18.34 -4.62 -3.43
CA VAL A 5 -17.45 -5.33 -2.50
C VAL A 5 -17.75 -6.83 -2.51
N VAL A 6 -19.02 -7.23 -2.51
CA VAL A 6 -19.43 -8.64 -2.62
C VAL A 6 -18.94 -9.25 -3.94
N ARG A 7 -19.07 -8.52 -5.05
CA ARG A 7 -18.59 -8.96 -6.37
C ARG A 7 -17.08 -9.12 -6.40
N PHE A 8 -16.34 -8.17 -5.83
CA PHE A 8 -14.88 -8.25 -5.70
C PHE A 8 -14.46 -9.42 -4.85
N ALA A 9 -15.08 -9.62 -3.68
CA ALA A 9 -14.80 -10.75 -2.79
C ALA A 9 -14.96 -12.08 -3.52
N LYS A 10 -16.09 -12.27 -4.22
CA LYS A 10 -16.34 -13.49 -5.03
C LYS A 10 -15.31 -13.67 -6.15
N LYS A 11 -14.89 -12.58 -6.80
CA LYS A 11 -13.90 -12.65 -7.90
C LYS A 11 -12.51 -12.99 -7.37
N MET A 12 -12.09 -12.37 -6.26
CA MET A 12 -10.84 -12.66 -5.55
C MET A 12 -10.80 -14.10 -5.04
N ASP A 13 -11.90 -14.59 -4.47
CA ASP A 13 -11.99 -15.98 -4.01
C ASP A 13 -11.81 -16.98 -5.16
N LYS A 14 -12.45 -16.74 -6.32
CA LYS A 14 -12.24 -17.57 -7.51
C LYS A 14 -10.80 -17.56 -8.01
N MET A 15 -10.10 -16.43 -7.94
CA MET A 15 -8.67 -16.35 -8.30
C MET A 15 -7.78 -17.13 -7.35
N VAL A 16 -8.10 -17.12 -6.05
CA VAL A 16 -7.42 -17.93 -5.04
C VAL A 16 -7.63 -19.42 -5.32
N GLN A 17 -8.88 -19.85 -5.54
CA GLN A 17 -9.22 -21.24 -5.85
C GLN A 17 -8.51 -21.74 -7.12
N LYS A 18 -8.43 -20.91 -8.15
CA LYS A 18 -7.76 -21.24 -9.42
C LYS A 18 -6.24 -21.06 -9.38
N LYS A 19 -5.67 -20.62 -8.25
CA LYS A 19 -4.25 -20.24 -8.11
C LYS A 19 -3.77 -19.30 -9.23
N ASN A 20 -4.66 -18.42 -9.69
CA ASN A 20 -4.39 -17.49 -10.76
C ASN A 20 -4.70 -16.08 -10.27
N ALA A 21 -3.65 -15.28 -10.06
CA ALA A 21 -3.76 -13.90 -9.61
C ALA A 21 -3.68 -12.88 -10.77
N ALA A 22 -3.84 -13.31 -12.02
CA ALA A 22 -3.86 -12.40 -13.16
C ALA A 22 -5.03 -11.39 -13.01
N GLY A 23 -4.70 -10.09 -13.09
CA GLY A 23 -5.68 -9.01 -12.86
C GLY A 23 -6.04 -8.76 -11.40
N ALA A 24 -5.33 -9.38 -10.44
CA ALA A 24 -5.52 -9.08 -9.02
C ALA A 24 -5.15 -7.62 -8.69
N LEU A 25 -4.18 -7.05 -9.42
CA LEU A 25 -3.73 -5.67 -9.21
C LEU A 25 -4.86 -4.65 -9.41
N ASP A 26 -5.61 -4.78 -10.51
CA ASP A 26 -6.72 -3.88 -10.83
C ASP A 26 -7.82 -3.96 -9.76
N LEU A 27 -8.16 -5.18 -9.34
CA LEU A 27 -9.18 -5.39 -8.33
C LEU A 27 -8.76 -4.84 -6.96
N LEU A 28 -7.47 -4.96 -6.60
CA LEU A 28 -6.95 -4.35 -5.37
C LEU A 28 -6.97 -2.82 -5.44
N LYS A 29 -6.70 -2.22 -6.62
CA LYS A 29 -6.77 -0.76 -6.84
C LYS A 29 -8.19 -0.26 -6.72
N GLU A 30 -9.15 -0.92 -7.35
CA GLU A 30 -10.57 -0.62 -7.22
C GLU A 30 -11.02 -0.75 -5.76
N LEU A 31 -10.62 -1.82 -5.08
CA LEU A 31 -10.97 -2.06 -3.68
C LEU A 31 -10.41 -1.00 -2.73
N LYS A 32 -9.24 -0.42 -3.04
CA LYS A 32 -8.65 0.68 -2.27
C LYS A 32 -9.46 1.98 -2.38
N ASN A 33 -10.12 2.21 -3.51
CA ASN A 33 -10.93 3.42 -3.73
C ASN A 33 -12.31 3.35 -3.05
N ILE A 34 -12.73 2.16 -2.62
CA ILE A 34 -14.00 1.96 -1.94
C ILE A 34 -13.80 2.13 -0.43
N PRO A 35 -14.62 2.95 0.25
CA PRO A 35 -14.58 3.05 1.71
C PRO A 35 -15.02 1.71 2.32
N MET A 36 -14.05 0.95 2.83
CA MET A 36 -14.31 -0.34 3.48
C MET A 36 -14.81 -0.14 4.92
N THR A 37 -15.86 -0.85 5.30
CA THR A 37 -16.38 -0.89 6.67
C THR A 37 -16.14 -2.25 7.32
N LEU A 38 -16.18 -2.29 8.65
CA LEU A 38 -16.04 -3.53 9.42
C LEU A 38 -17.11 -4.56 9.05
N GLU A 39 -18.36 -4.11 8.88
CA GLU A 39 -19.50 -4.96 8.53
C GLU A 39 -19.31 -5.63 7.17
N LEU A 40 -18.84 -4.90 6.16
CA LEU A 40 -18.57 -5.46 4.84
C LEU A 40 -17.39 -6.43 4.87
N LEU A 41 -16.33 -6.12 5.62
CA LEU A 41 -15.18 -7.00 5.77
C LEU A 41 -15.57 -8.35 6.39
N GLN A 42 -16.43 -8.33 7.42
CA GLN A 42 -16.93 -9.52 8.09
C GLN A 42 -17.92 -10.29 7.22
N SER A 43 -18.88 -9.62 6.59
CA SER A 43 -19.91 -10.24 5.77
C SER A 43 -19.36 -10.88 4.50
N THR A 44 -18.43 -10.19 3.81
CA THR A 44 -17.87 -10.66 2.55
C THR A 44 -16.65 -11.56 2.72
N ARG A 45 -16.02 -11.53 3.91
CA ARG A 45 -14.78 -12.26 4.22
C ARG A 45 -13.61 -11.96 3.26
N ILE A 46 -13.65 -10.82 2.58
CA ILE A 46 -12.68 -10.42 1.54
C ILE A 46 -11.23 -10.35 2.07
N GLY A 47 -11.05 -10.07 3.36
CA GLY A 47 -9.72 -10.04 4.01
C GLY A 47 -8.96 -11.35 3.87
N MET A 48 -9.64 -12.50 3.87
CA MET A 48 -9.00 -13.80 3.70
C MET A 48 -8.58 -14.05 2.25
N SER A 49 -9.46 -13.73 1.29
CA SER A 49 -9.15 -13.86 -0.13
C SER A 49 -7.99 -12.96 -0.52
N VAL A 50 -7.94 -11.70 -0.03
CA VAL A 50 -6.82 -10.78 -0.25
C VAL A 50 -5.52 -11.29 0.37
N ASN A 51 -5.58 -11.86 1.58
CA ASN A 51 -4.41 -12.48 2.22
C ASN A 51 -3.89 -13.71 1.45
N ALA A 52 -4.79 -14.49 0.85
CA ALA A 52 -4.41 -15.61 0.00
C ALA A 52 -3.79 -15.14 -1.33
N ILE A 53 -4.39 -14.14 -1.99
CA ILE A 53 -3.80 -13.46 -3.17
C ILE A 53 -2.38 -12.98 -2.85
N ARG A 54 -2.18 -12.30 -1.72
CA ARG A 54 -0.85 -11.86 -1.28
C ARG A 54 0.17 -13.01 -1.17
N LYS A 55 -0.27 -14.20 -0.74
CA LYS A 55 0.63 -15.36 -0.55
C LYS A 55 0.96 -16.08 -1.85
N GLN A 56 0.04 -16.11 -2.81
CA GLN A 56 0.22 -16.83 -4.08
C GLN A 56 0.78 -15.94 -5.21
N SER A 57 0.63 -14.62 -5.10
CA SER A 57 1.18 -13.68 -6.06
C SER A 57 2.69 -13.57 -5.91
N THR A 58 3.39 -13.56 -7.04
CA THR A 58 4.84 -13.26 -7.13
C THR A 58 5.12 -11.80 -7.46
N ASP A 59 4.08 -11.05 -7.78
CA ASP A 59 4.16 -9.63 -8.12
C ASP A 59 4.27 -8.78 -6.84
N GLU A 60 5.32 -7.96 -6.77
CA GLU A 60 5.62 -7.11 -5.62
C GLU A 60 4.59 -6.00 -5.43
N GLU A 61 4.06 -5.41 -6.51
CA GLU A 61 3.04 -4.36 -6.45
C GLU A 61 1.73 -4.92 -5.91
N VAL A 62 1.30 -6.09 -6.40
CA VAL A 62 0.13 -6.82 -5.88
C VAL A 62 0.31 -7.15 -4.40
N THR A 63 1.49 -7.65 -4.03
CA THR A 63 1.81 -8.02 -2.66
C THR A 63 1.78 -6.80 -1.73
N SER A 64 2.39 -5.69 -2.14
CA SER A 64 2.45 -4.45 -1.37
C SER A 64 1.06 -3.85 -1.17
N LEU A 65 0.26 -3.78 -2.23
CA LEU A 65 -1.09 -3.24 -2.18
C LEU A 65 -2.01 -4.10 -1.29
N ALA A 66 -1.92 -5.43 -1.41
CA ALA A 66 -2.65 -6.34 -0.54
C ALA A 66 -2.22 -6.22 0.94
N LYS A 67 -0.92 -6.06 1.24
CA LYS A 67 -0.43 -5.80 2.62
C LYS A 67 -1.04 -4.52 3.19
N SER A 68 -1.04 -3.43 2.42
CA SER A 68 -1.57 -2.14 2.85
C SER A 68 -3.07 -2.24 3.20
N LEU A 69 -3.87 -2.85 2.33
CA LEU A 69 -5.30 -3.07 2.57
C LEU A 69 -5.55 -3.89 3.85
N ILE A 70 -4.84 -5.00 4.03
CA ILE A 70 -4.97 -5.85 5.23
C ILE A 70 -4.60 -5.06 6.51
N LYS A 71 -3.57 -4.21 6.45
CA LYS A 71 -3.15 -3.38 7.60
C LYS A 71 -4.22 -2.35 7.95
N SER A 72 -4.77 -1.66 6.96
CA SER A 72 -5.84 -0.67 7.16
C SER A 72 -7.10 -1.32 7.73
N TRP A 73 -7.48 -2.50 7.23
CA TRP A 73 -8.64 -3.22 7.73
C TRP A 73 -8.45 -3.79 9.14
N LYS A 74 -7.24 -4.24 9.50
CA LYS A 74 -6.92 -4.63 10.89
C LYS A 74 -7.10 -3.45 11.86
N LYS A 75 -6.68 -2.25 11.49
CA LYS A 75 -6.92 -1.05 12.31
C LYS A 75 -8.42 -0.76 12.52
N LEU A 76 -9.29 -1.13 11.58
CA LEU A 76 -10.75 -1.02 11.76
C LEU A 76 -11.31 -2.05 12.76
N LEU A 77 -10.61 -3.17 12.97
CA LEU A 77 -10.96 -4.22 13.93
C LEU A 77 -10.43 -3.93 15.34
N ASP A 78 -9.19 -3.43 15.45
CA ASP A 78 -8.51 -3.19 16.74
C ASP A 78 -8.95 -1.88 17.44
N GLY A 79 -9.89 -1.12 16.87
CA GLY A 79 -10.31 0.18 17.39
C GLY A 79 -9.22 1.26 17.28
N PRO A 80 -9.49 2.53 17.63
CA PRO A 80 -8.56 3.64 17.46
C PRO A 80 -7.42 3.59 18.49
N SER A 81 -6.57 2.56 18.47
CA SER A 81 -5.22 2.66 19.00
C SER A 81 -4.38 3.39 17.97
N THR A 82 -4.27 4.71 18.20
CA THR A 82 -3.14 5.59 17.87
C THR A 82 -2.05 4.96 16.99
N GLU A 83 -1.83 5.51 15.79
CA GLU A 83 -0.55 6.09 15.36
C GLU A 83 -0.44 6.24 13.82
N LYS A 84 -0.34 7.52 13.45
CA LYS A 84 0.46 8.18 12.42
C LYS A 84 0.38 7.65 10.99
N ASP A 85 -0.40 8.42 10.23
CA ASP A 85 -0.24 8.74 8.81
C ASP A 85 1.24 8.87 8.43
N LEU A 86 1.74 7.93 7.63
CA LEU A 86 3.05 7.98 6.99
C LEU A 86 2.89 7.32 5.63
N ASP A 87 2.44 8.06 4.62
CA ASP A 87 2.74 7.76 3.21
C ASP A 87 2.37 8.94 2.28
N GLU A 88 2.88 10.15 2.57
CA GLU A 88 3.08 11.17 1.54
C GLU A 88 4.45 10.95 0.85
N LYS A 89 4.43 10.08 -0.15
CA LYS A 89 4.93 10.37 -1.51
C LYS A 89 6.21 11.24 -1.61
N LYS A 90 7.36 10.72 -1.16
CA LYS A 90 8.67 11.16 -1.69
C LYS A 90 8.91 10.55 -3.06
N LYS A 91 8.59 11.30 -4.13
CA LYS A 91 9.25 11.16 -5.43
C LYS A 91 10.13 12.39 -5.63
N GLU A 92 11.43 12.22 -5.41
CA GLU A 92 12.47 13.07 -5.99
C GLU A 92 13.41 12.11 -6.74
N PRO A 93 13.90 12.51 -7.93
CA PRO A 93 15.32 12.80 -7.97
C PRO A 93 15.68 14.08 -8.73
N ALA A 94 16.44 14.92 -8.02
CA ALA A 94 17.64 15.67 -8.42
C ALA A 94 17.89 16.07 -9.89
N ILE A 95 17.99 17.39 -10.09
CA ILE A 95 18.97 18.16 -10.92
C ILE A 95 18.72 19.65 -10.57
N THR A 96 19.65 20.61 -10.46
CA THR A 96 21.08 20.73 -10.73
C THR A 96 21.59 21.98 -9.99
N SER A 97 22.81 21.85 -9.45
CA SER A 97 23.76 22.83 -8.93
C SER A 97 23.51 24.33 -9.16
N GLN A 98 23.40 25.10 -8.07
CA GLN A 98 23.59 26.55 -8.05
C GLN A 98 24.95 26.91 -7.40
N ASN A 99 25.78 27.57 -8.20
CA ASN A 99 26.61 28.74 -7.89
C ASN A 99 27.66 28.66 -6.74
N SER A 100 28.93 28.62 -7.15
CA SER A 100 30.15 29.16 -6.48
C SER A 100 30.04 30.71 -6.40
N PRO A 101 30.58 31.45 -5.38
CA PRO A 101 32.00 31.39 -5.03
C PRO A 101 32.45 31.78 -3.59
N GLU A 102 33.75 31.54 -3.37
CA GLU A 102 34.74 32.42 -2.71
C GLU A 102 35.10 32.30 -1.21
N ALA A 103 36.43 32.11 -1.03
CA ALA A 103 37.36 32.62 -0.02
C ALA A 103 37.21 32.26 1.47
N ARG A 104 38.18 31.48 1.96
CA ARG A 104 38.91 31.87 3.20
C ARG A 104 40.31 31.21 3.30
N GLU A 105 41.28 32.02 2.89
CA GLU A 105 42.69 32.14 3.32
C GLU A 105 43.24 31.14 4.37
N GLU A 106 44.19 30.32 3.92
CA GLU A 106 45.15 29.62 4.76
C GLU A 106 46.15 30.62 5.37
N ARG A 107 46.14 30.74 6.70
CA ARG A 107 47.26 31.30 7.47
C ARG A 107 47.53 30.44 8.69
N TYR A 108 48.36 29.42 8.51
CA TYR A 108 49.15 28.86 9.62
C TYR A 108 50.57 29.39 9.51
N PHE A 109 50.80 30.47 10.26
CA PHE A 109 52.09 30.86 10.84
C PHE A 109 51.73 31.09 12.32
N THR A 110 52.44 30.56 13.30
CA THR A 110 53.86 30.84 13.58
C THR A 110 54.31 29.91 14.72
N VAL A 111 55.62 29.66 14.70
CA VAL A 111 56.52 29.14 15.75
C VAL A 111 56.21 29.51 17.19
#